data_AF-A0A7V2QLC1-F1
#
_entry.id   AF-A0A7V2QLC1-F1
#
_cell.length_a   1.000
_cell.length_b   1.000
_cell.length_c   1.000
_cell.angle_alpha   90.00
_cell.angle_beta   90.00
_cell.angle_gamma   90.00
#
_symmetry.space_group_name_H-M   'P 1'
#
loop_
_entity.id
_entity.type
_entity.pdbx_description
1 polymer ?
#
loop_
_entity_poly.entity_id
_entity_poly.type
_entity_poly.pdbx_seq_one_letter_code
_entity_poly.pdbx_strand_id
1 'polypeptide(L)' 'MANQIGKRYVCTKCGAEVIVTRAGDGTVNCCGKPMEQKK' A
#
# COMPACT_ATOMS: atom_id res chain seq x y z
N MET A 1 3.86 -8.25 -3.59
CA MET A 1 2.70 -7.97 -4.46
C MET A 1 2.98 -6.72 -5.26
N ALA A 2 2.68 -6.72 -6.56
CA ALA A 2 2.65 -5.50 -7.36
C ALA A 2 1.62 -4.52 -6.79
N ASN A 3 1.98 -3.24 -6.73
CA ASN A 3 1.07 -2.21 -6.29
C ASN A 3 0.11 -1.84 -7.44
N GLN A 4 -1.17 -1.66 -7.13
CA GLN A 4 -2.21 -1.44 -8.14
C GLN A 4 -2.62 0.03 -8.19
N ILE A 5 -2.53 0.65 -9.37
CA ILE A 5 -2.94 2.05 -9.57
C ILE A 5 -4.41 2.25 -9.18
N GLY A 6 -4.69 3.34 -8.48
CA GLY A 6 -6.01 3.69 -7.96
C GLY A 6 -6.44 2.91 -6.72
N LYS A 7 -5.66 1.91 -6.27
CA LYS A 7 -5.95 1.20 -5.01
C LYS A 7 -5.39 1.95 -3.81
N ARG A 8 -6.13 1.84 -2.69
CA ARG A 8 -5.71 2.34 -1.38
C ARG A 8 -5.02 1.24 -0.62
N TYR A 9 -3.90 1.57 0.00
CA TYR A 9 -3.20 0.72 0.95
C TYR A 9 -3.25 1.35 2.32
N VAL A 10 -3.47 0.54 3.34
CA VAL A 10 -3.53 0.95 4.74
C VAL A 10 -2.45 0.25 5.55
N CYS A 11 -1.76 1.00 6.40
CA CYS A 11 -0.83 0.46 7.37
C CYS A 11 -1.58 0.11 8.65
N THR A 12 -1.58 -1.15 9.05
CA THR A 12 -2.24 -1.60 10.29
C THR A 12 -1.52 -1.17 11.57
N LYS A 13 -0.27 -0.70 11.48
CA LYS A 13 0.51 -0.27 12.65
C LYS A 13 0.32 1.20 13.00
N CYS A 14 0.29 2.09 12.00
CA CYS A 14 0.18 3.53 12.21
C CYS A 14 -1.12 4.15 11.68
N GLY A 15 -1.95 3.38 10.96
CA GLY A 15 -3.19 3.87 10.36
C GLY A 15 -2.99 4.73 9.10
N ALA A 16 -1.77 4.85 8.56
CA ALA A 16 -1.51 5.62 7.36
C ALA A 16 -2.21 5.00 6.13
N GLU A 17 -2.86 5.85 5.34
CA GLU A 17 -3.52 5.48 4.09
C GLU A 17 -2.79 6.12 2.91
N VAL A 18 -2.48 5.34 1.88
CA VAL A 18 -1.84 5.82 0.65
C VAL A 18 -2.61 5.34 -0.57
N ILE A 19 -2.69 6.17 -1.61
CA ILE A 19 -3.26 5.81 -2.91
C ILE A 19 -2.11 5.62 -3.90
N VAL A 20 -2.10 4.50 -4.60
CA VAL A 20 -1.11 4.28 -5.66
C VAL A 20 -1.50 5.10 -6.88
N THR A 21 -0.72 6.11 -7.23
CA THR A 21 -0.91 6.93 -8.44
C THR A 21 -0.18 6.37 -9.66
N ARG A 22 0.75 5.43 -9.45
CA ARG A 22 1.48 4.72 -10.51
C ARG A 22 1.77 3.29 -10.08
N ALA A 23 1.36 2.33 -10.90
CA ALA A 23 1.61 0.91 -10.66
C ALA A 23 3.10 0.55 -10.88
N GLY A 24 3.53 -0.52 -10.22
CA GLY A 24 4.85 -1.10 -10.26
C GLY A 24 4.90 -2.42 -9.50
N ASP A 25 5.91 -3.22 -9.75
CA ASP A 25 5.98 -4.60 -9.25
C ASP A 25 6.42 -4.71 -7.77
N GLY A 26 6.73 -3.57 -7.14
CA GLY A 26 7.14 -3.47 -5.75
C GLY A 26 5.98 -3.54 -4.76
N THR A 27 6.27 -4.03 -3.55
CA THR A 27 5.32 -4.05 -2.43
C THR A 27 5.42 -2.75 -1.64
N VAL A 28 4.28 -2.14 -1.31
CA VAL A 28 4.26 -0.93 -0.48
C VAL A 28 4.53 -1.33 0.96
N ASN A 29 5.62 -0.83 1.53
CA ASN A 29 6.01 -1.09 2.92
C ASN A 29 5.86 0.17 3.76
N CYS A 30 5.27 0.03 4.95
CA CYS A 30 5.18 1.09 5.95
C CYS A 30 5.51 0.51 7.33
N CYS A 31 6.30 1.25 8.12
CA CYS A 31 6.74 0.83 9.46
C CYS A 31 7.41 -0.56 9.52
N GLY A 32 8.12 -0.96 8.44
CA GLY A 32 8.82 -2.25 8.34
C GLY A 32 7.92 -3.45 8.02
N LYS A 33 6.65 -3.22 7.65
CA LYS A 33 5.70 -4.26 7.24
C LYS A 33 5.07 -3.92 5.88
N PRO A 34 4.66 -4.93 5.08
CA PRO A 34 3.86 -4.69 3.89
C PRO A 34 2.49 -4.11 4.27
N MET A 35 2.05 -3.10 3.54
CA MET A 35 0.74 -2.49 3.71
C MET A 35 -0.35 -3.38 3.10
N GLU A 36 -1.55 -3.34 3.68
CA GLU A 36 -2.70 -4.10 3.19
C GLU A 36 -3.53 -3.27 2.22
N GLN A 37 -4.00 -3.90 1.14
CA GLN A 37 -4.91 -3.25 0.21
C GLN A 37 -6.30 -3.14 0.85
N LYS A 38 -6.81 -1.91 0.98
CA LYS A 38 -8.18 -1.64 1.42
C LYS A 38 -9.12 -2.02 0.27
N LYS A 39 -10.04 -2.97 0.53
CA LYS A 39 -11.05 -3.40 -0.46
C LYS A 39 -12.03 -2.28 -0.77
#